data_AF-A0AAE9DVV7-F1
#
_entry.id   AF-A0AAE9DVV7-F1
#
_cell.length_a   1.000
_cell.length_b   1.000
_cell.length_c   1.000
_cell.angle_alpha   90.00
_cell.angle_beta   90.00
_cell.angle_gamma   90.00
#
_symmetry.space_group_name_H-M   'P 1'
#
loop_
_entity.id
_entity.type
_entity.pdbx_description
1 polymer ?
#
loop_
_entity_poly.entity_id
_entity_poly.type
_entity_poly.pdbx_seq_one_letter_code
_entity_poly.pdbx_strand_id
1 'polypeptide(L)'
;MITRKIDPNWDKDALISNDTFVVKVIDWGRAIDMMHMKGQTFKGSAGTEDFDSPEMIDGRPWNYQADYFGFAATMAVVVTAKYGKLAGGKVGEYSLSCDIKRRNIFRNTIFDIINLLLNIESVHTFSDWSEAIQQFADFWETNFDGSSWREAIAKFNEVCELAATNHN
;
A
#
# COMPACT_ATOMS: atom_id res chain seq x y z
N MET A 1 10.21 1.65 -6.92
CA MET A 1 10.82 1.86 -8.25
C MET A 1 10.05 1.08 -9.30
N ILE A 2 9.73 1.69 -10.44
CA ILE A 2 9.13 0.98 -11.59
C ILE A 2 10.27 0.31 -12.37
N THR A 3 10.12 -0.97 -12.70
CA THR A 3 11.20 -1.80 -13.27
C THR A 3 11.02 -2.08 -14.76
N ARG A 4 9.78 -2.04 -15.25
CA ARG A 4 9.42 -2.33 -16.64
C ARG A 4 8.04 -1.79 -16.98
N LYS A 5 7.75 -1.78 -18.28
CA LYS A 5 6.41 -1.59 -18.83
C LYS A 5 5.53 -2.82 -18.55
N ILE A 6 4.22 -2.62 -18.53
CA ILE A 6 3.22 -3.70 -18.41
C ILE A 6 2.82 -4.16 -19.81
N ASP A 7 2.80 -5.46 -20.07
CA ASP A 7 2.27 -6.00 -21.33
C ASP A 7 0.73 -5.82 -21.36
N PRO A 8 0.14 -5.23 -22.41
CA PRO A 8 -1.30 -5.08 -22.57
C PRO A 8 -2.12 -6.37 -22.47
N ASN A 9 -1.50 -7.52 -22.68
CA ASN A 9 -2.13 -8.83 -22.64
C ASN A 9 -1.99 -9.55 -21.28
N TRP A 10 -1.27 -8.96 -20.32
CA TRP A 10 -1.19 -9.52 -18.98
C TRP A 10 -2.54 -9.45 -18.27
N ASP A 11 -2.88 -10.56 -17.64
CA ASP A 11 -4.03 -10.71 -16.75
C ASP A 11 -3.58 -10.70 -15.28
N LYS A 12 -4.51 -11.01 -14.37
CA LYS A 12 -4.25 -11.05 -12.93
C LYS A 12 -3.07 -11.97 -12.59
N ASP A 13 -3.03 -13.16 -13.18
CA ASP A 13 -2.04 -14.19 -12.86
C ASP A 13 -0.64 -13.76 -13.31
N ALA A 14 -0.56 -13.11 -14.48
CA ALA A 14 0.67 -12.48 -14.92
C ALA A 14 1.09 -11.31 -14.01
N LEU A 15 0.18 -10.53 -13.44
CA LEU A 15 0.55 -9.42 -12.55
C LEU A 15 1.07 -9.86 -11.18
N ILE A 16 0.58 -10.99 -10.66
CA ILE A 16 1.00 -11.54 -9.35
C ILE A 16 2.18 -12.52 -9.45
N SER A 17 2.61 -12.87 -10.67
CA SER A 17 3.74 -13.77 -10.89
C SER A 17 5.08 -13.13 -10.50
N ASN A 18 6.00 -13.96 -10.00
CA ASN A 18 7.36 -13.55 -9.63
C ASN A 18 8.24 -13.19 -10.84
N ASP A 19 7.87 -13.60 -12.06
CA ASP A 19 8.67 -13.37 -13.27
C ASP A 19 8.42 -11.97 -13.90
N THR A 20 7.35 -11.31 -13.48
CA THR A 20 6.72 -10.16 -14.16
C THR A 20 6.54 -8.96 -13.23
N PHE A 21 7.27 -8.88 -12.12
CA PHE A 21 7.19 -7.76 -11.18
C PHE A 21 7.49 -6.40 -11.84
N VAL A 22 6.56 -5.47 -11.68
CA VAL A 22 6.60 -4.10 -12.25
C VAL A 22 7.13 -3.09 -11.23
N VAL A 23 6.90 -3.35 -9.95
CA VAL A 23 7.30 -2.47 -8.85
C VAL A 23 8.31 -3.22 -7.99
N LYS A 24 9.39 -2.51 -7.60
CA LYS A 24 10.40 -2.99 -6.68
C LYS A 24 10.51 -2.04 -5.48
N VAL A 25 10.45 -2.62 -4.28
CA VAL A 25 10.80 -1.93 -3.02
C VAL A 25 12.32 -1.74 -2.98
N ILE A 26 12.74 -0.52 -2.68
CA ILE A 26 14.15 -0.11 -2.60
C ILE A 26 14.35 0.68 -1.31
N ASP A 27 15.58 1.14 -1.09
CA ASP A 27 15.99 1.95 0.06
C ASP A 27 15.74 1.26 1.40
N TRP A 28 16.67 0.38 1.75
CA TRP A 28 16.65 -0.39 2.99
C TRP A 28 17.39 0.32 4.14
N GLY A 29 17.66 1.64 4.02
CA GLY A 29 18.45 2.39 5.00
C GLY A 29 17.86 2.43 6.41
N ARG A 30 16.54 2.18 6.55
CA ARG A 30 15.82 2.09 7.82
C ARG A 30 15.22 0.71 8.09
N ALA A 31 15.63 -0.30 7.32
CA ALA A 31 15.16 -1.66 7.51
C ALA A 31 15.61 -2.21 8.86
N ILE A 32 14.73 -2.98 9.50
CA ILE A 32 15.01 -3.65 10.77
C ILE A 32 15.11 -5.14 10.51
N ASP A 33 16.29 -5.72 10.80
CA ASP A 33 16.47 -7.17 10.69
C ASP A 33 15.91 -7.89 11.93
N MET A 34 14.68 -8.36 11.79
CA MET A 34 13.98 -9.11 12.84
C MET A 34 14.59 -10.49 13.11
N MET A 35 15.42 -11.05 12.21
CA MET A 35 16.11 -12.32 12.49
C MET A 35 17.11 -12.18 13.64
N HIS A 36 17.72 -10.99 13.78
CA HIS A 36 18.63 -10.67 14.88
C HIS A 36 17.90 -10.09 16.11
N MET A 37 16.63 -9.68 15.95
CA MET A 37 15.81 -9.06 17.01
C MET A 37 14.54 -9.87 17.30
N LYS A 38 14.64 -11.20 17.31
CA LYS A 38 13.47 -12.08 17.48
C LYS A 38 12.71 -11.78 18.78
N GLY A 39 11.39 -11.63 18.65
CA GLY A 39 10.49 -11.35 19.77
C GLY A 39 10.57 -9.92 20.32
N GLN A 40 11.42 -9.06 19.74
CA GLN A 40 11.53 -7.67 20.17
C GLN A 40 10.37 -6.83 19.63
N THR A 41 10.09 -5.77 20.38
CA THR A 41 9.16 -4.70 20.00
C THR A 41 9.87 -3.38 20.19
N PHE A 42 9.42 -2.37 19.46
CA PHE A 42 10.02 -1.06 19.43
C PHE A 42 9.05 -0.02 19.98
N LYS A 43 9.63 1.09 20.45
CA LYS A 43 8.92 2.32 20.81
C LYS A 43 9.71 3.50 20.26
N GLY A 44 8.99 4.56 19.89
CA GLY A 44 9.57 5.75 19.27
C GLY A 44 8.82 6.09 17.98
N SER A 45 9.15 7.25 17.41
CA SER A 45 8.59 7.76 16.16
C SER A 45 9.52 7.54 14.97
N ALA A 46 8.98 7.63 13.76
CA ALA A 46 9.74 7.67 12.53
C ALA A 46 10.60 8.94 12.44
N GLY A 47 10.24 10.00 13.16
CA GLY A 47 10.99 11.27 13.20
C GLY A 47 10.76 12.15 11.97
N THR A 48 9.75 11.85 11.16
CA THR A 48 9.32 12.66 10.02
C THR A 48 7.80 12.82 10.11
N GLU A 49 7.33 14.05 9.90
CA GLU A 49 5.90 14.38 9.95
C GLU A 49 5.11 13.52 8.95
N ASP A 50 3.94 13.02 9.35
CA ASP A 50 3.06 12.12 8.58
C ASP A 50 3.59 10.70 8.30
N PHE A 51 4.73 10.29 8.88
CA PHE A 51 5.27 8.92 8.75
C PHE A 51 5.11 8.05 10.00
N ASP A 52 4.48 8.57 11.05
CA ASP A 52 4.26 7.83 12.29
C ASP A 52 3.02 6.94 12.19
N SER A 53 3.19 5.64 12.45
CA SER A 53 2.06 4.69 12.52
C SER A 53 1.16 5.00 13.73
N PRO A 54 -0.08 4.47 13.78
CA PRO A 54 -0.95 4.64 14.94
C PRO A 54 -0.26 4.27 16.27
N GLU A 55 0.48 3.16 16.29
CA GLU A 55 1.23 2.71 17.47
C GLU A 55 2.29 3.72 17.91
N MET A 56 2.98 4.35 16.95
CA MET A 56 4.00 5.36 17.24
C MET A 56 3.38 6.60 17.88
N ILE A 57 2.25 7.07 17.33
CA ILE A 57 1.51 8.24 17.85
C ILE A 57 0.98 7.97 19.25
N ASP A 58 0.45 6.76 19.49
CA ASP A 58 -0.09 6.36 20.78
C ASP A 58 0.98 6.03 21.83
N GLY A 59 2.25 5.87 21.42
CA GLY A 59 3.31 5.33 22.27
C GLY A 59 3.16 3.83 22.61
N ARG A 60 2.38 3.09 21.82
CA ARG A 60 2.24 1.63 21.90
C ARG A 60 3.49 0.92 21.34
N PRO A 61 3.80 -0.30 21.81
CA PRO A 61 4.82 -1.12 21.16
C PRO A 61 4.46 -1.45 19.71
N TRP A 62 5.43 -1.43 18.81
CA TRP A 62 5.27 -1.78 17.40
C TRP A 62 6.41 -2.65 16.88
N ASN A 63 6.15 -3.41 15.82
CA ASN A 63 7.15 -4.06 14.98
C ASN A 63 6.75 -3.94 13.50
N TYR A 64 6.08 -4.94 12.93
CA TYR A 64 5.67 -4.97 11.54
C TYR A 64 4.60 -3.92 11.22
N GLN A 65 3.83 -3.42 12.19
CA GLN A 65 2.77 -2.42 11.98
C GLN A 65 3.25 -1.17 11.25
N ALA A 66 4.53 -0.80 11.40
CA ALA A 66 5.12 0.31 10.65
C ALA A 66 5.03 0.09 9.12
N ASP A 67 5.26 -1.13 8.65
CA ASP A 67 5.15 -1.48 7.23
C ASP A 67 3.68 -1.53 6.76
N TYR A 68 2.76 -2.01 7.60
CA TYR A 68 1.31 -1.98 7.32
C TYR A 68 0.81 -0.54 7.14
N PHE A 69 1.22 0.37 8.03
CA PHE A 69 0.94 1.79 7.90
C PHE A 69 1.58 2.38 6.64
N GLY A 70 2.86 2.09 6.37
CA GLY A 70 3.56 2.58 5.19
C GLY A 70 2.87 2.16 3.89
N PHE A 71 2.36 0.93 3.82
CA PHE A 71 1.56 0.48 2.68
C PHE A 71 0.23 1.23 2.56
N ALA A 72 -0.52 1.38 3.66
CA ALA A 72 -1.79 2.11 3.67
C ALA A 72 -1.61 3.59 3.26
N ALA A 73 -0.57 4.25 3.76
CA ALA A 73 -0.21 5.61 3.41
C ALA A 73 0.20 5.73 1.93
N THR A 74 0.98 4.77 1.42
CA THR A 74 1.33 4.71 -0.01
C THR A 74 0.09 4.54 -0.88
N MET A 75 -0.85 3.69 -0.47
CA MET A 75 -2.11 3.49 -1.19
C MET A 75 -2.95 4.78 -1.24
N ALA A 76 -3.02 5.53 -0.13
CA ALA A 76 -3.67 6.84 -0.10
C ALA A 76 -3.06 7.82 -1.13
N VAL A 77 -1.73 7.83 -1.25
CA VAL A 77 -1.02 8.62 -2.26
C VAL A 77 -1.36 8.15 -3.67
N VAL A 78 -1.33 6.85 -3.94
CA VAL A 78 -1.61 6.30 -5.29
C VAL A 78 -3.03 6.65 -5.74
N VAL A 79 -4.03 6.59 -4.87
CA VAL A 79 -5.44 6.82 -5.24
C VAL A 79 -5.88 8.28 -5.21
N THR A 80 -5.11 9.17 -4.57
CA THR A 80 -5.49 10.60 -4.41
C THR A 80 -4.44 11.62 -4.83
N ALA A 81 -3.21 11.19 -5.12
CA ALA A 81 -2.03 12.03 -5.34
C ALA A 81 -1.69 12.97 -4.16
N LYS A 82 -2.13 12.65 -2.94
CA LYS A 82 -1.86 13.41 -1.72
C LYS A 82 -1.45 12.49 -0.59
N TYR A 83 -0.61 13.00 0.32
CA TYR A 83 -0.36 12.32 1.59
C TYR A 83 -1.65 12.30 2.42
N GLY A 84 -2.05 11.10 2.84
CA GLY A 84 -3.21 10.92 3.71
C GLY A 84 -2.87 11.38 5.13
N LYS A 85 -3.79 12.12 5.75
CA LYS A 85 -3.69 12.52 7.15
C LYS A 85 -4.32 11.44 8.02
N LEU A 86 -3.55 10.95 8.99
CA LEU A 86 -4.05 10.00 9.98
C LEU A 86 -5.00 10.71 10.95
N ALA A 87 -6.14 10.09 11.22
CA ALA A 87 -7.12 10.53 12.21
C ALA A 87 -7.56 9.33 13.05
N GLY A 88 -8.07 9.59 14.25
CA GLY A 88 -8.46 8.58 15.24
C GLY A 88 -7.64 8.72 16.52
N GLY A 89 -8.09 8.08 17.60
CA GLY A 89 -7.43 8.14 18.91
C GLY A 89 -7.33 6.80 19.63
N LYS A 90 -7.78 5.71 19.01
CA LYS A 90 -7.63 4.34 19.50
C LYS A 90 -7.87 3.34 18.36
N VAL A 91 -7.42 2.11 18.59
CA VAL A 91 -7.66 0.99 17.68
C VAL A 91 -9.16 0.82 17.40
N GLY A 92 -9.48 0.65 16.12
CA GLY A 92 -10.86 0.58 15.58
C GLY A 92 -11.36 1.93 15.07
N GLU A 93 -10.68 3.03 15.35
CA GLU A 93 -11.05 4.38 14.89
C GLU A 93 -10.03 5.02 13.94
N TYR A 94 -8.88 4.36 13.69
CA TYR A 94 -7.86 4.91 12.82
C TYR A 94 -8.28 4.90 11.36
N SER A 95 -8.06 6.02 10.68
CA SER A 95 -8.33 6.19 9.26
C SER A 95 -7.35 7.15 8.62
N LEU A 96 -7.12 6.99 7.31
CA LEU A 96 -6.35 7.95 6.50
C LEU A 96 -7.30 8.78 5.63
N SER A 97 -7.09 10.08 5.60
CA SER A 97 -7.84 10.95 4.70
C SER A 97 -7.56 10.58 3.24
N CYS A 98 -8.55 10.05 2.53
CA CYS A 98 -8.48 9.84 1.09
C CYS A 98 -9.71 10.44 0.41
N ASP A 99 -9.51 11.50 -0.40
CA ASP A 99 -10.56 12.20 -1.15
C ASP A 99 -11.05 11.43 -2.39
N ILE A 100 -11.40 10.15 -2.24
CA ILE A 100 -11.89 9.31 -3.32
C ILE A 100 -13.36 9.67 -3.62
N LYS A 101 -13.64 10.04 -4.88
CA LYS A 101 -15.00 10.37 -5.34
C LYS A 101 -15.96 9.21 -5.04
N ARG A 102 -17.15 9.53 -4.48
CA ARG A 102 -18.16 8.53 -4.09
C ARG A 102 -18.57 7.56 -5.22
N ARG A 103 -18.53 8.01 -6.47
CA ARG A 103 -18.86 7.19 -7.65
C ARG A 103 -17.77 6.19 -8.05
N ASN A 104 -16.58 6.28 -7.47
CA ASN A 104 -15.53 5.31 -7.72
C ASN A 104 -15.90 4.01 -6.99
N ILE A 105 -16.19 2.97 -7.74
CA ILE A 105 -16.62 1.66 -7.22
C ILE A 105 -15.55 0.98 -6.35
N PHE A 106 -14.27 1.33 -6.52
CA PHE A 106 -13.16 0.78 -5.73
C PHE A 106 -12.98 1.47 -4.38
N ARG A 107 -13.71 2.57 -4.14
CA ARG A 107 -13.58 3.40 -2.93
C ARG A 107 -13.74 2.61 -1.64
N ASN A 108 -14.74 1.74 -1.58
CA ASN A 108 -15.03 1.00 -0.35
C ASN A 108 -13.94 -0.04 -0.08
N THR A 109 -13.55 -0.82 -1.09
CA THR A 109 -12.42 -1.77 -0.98
C THR A 109 -11.14 -1.09 -0.50
N ILE A 110 -10.80 0.09 -1.03
CA ILE A 110 -9.65 0.86 -0.55
C ILE A 110 -9.78 1.21 0.94
N PHE A 111 -10.95 1.67 1.38
CA PHE A 111 -11.15 2.02 2.78
C PHE A 111 -11.18 0.81 3.71
N ASP A 112 -11.74 -0.30 3.27
CA ASP A 112 -11.77 -1.54 4.04
C ASP A 112 -10.33 -2.06 4.25
N ILE A 113 -9.50 -2.03 3.20
CA ILE A 113 -8.07 -2.37 3.30
C ILE A 113 -7.34 -1.37 4.20
N ILE A 114 -7.52 -0.05 4.04
CA ILE A 114 -6.88 0.93 4.94
C ILE A 114 -7.26 0.64 6.39
N ASN A 115 -8.54 0.41 6.66
CA ASN A 115 -9.03 0.13 8.00
C ASN A 115 -8.38 -1.14 8.59
N LEU A 116 -8.28 -2.20 7.79
CA LEU A 116 -7.62 -3.46 8.16
C LEU A 116 -6.14 -3.27 8.54
N LEU A 117 -5.40 -2.44 7.80
CA LEU A 117 -3.97 -2.26 7.99
C LEU A 117 -3.62 -1.24 9.09
N LEU A 118 -4.51 -0.28 9.38
CA LEU A 118 -4.30 0.73 10.42
C LEU A 118 -4.74 0.28 11.82
N ASN A 119 -5.73 -0.61 11.92
CA ASN A 119 -6.37 -0.95 13.19
C ASN A 119 -5.88 -2.28 13.74
N ILE A 120 -4.56 -2.47 13.78
CA ILE A 120 -3.91 -3.65 14.33
C ILE A 120 -3.89 -3.54 15.86
N GLU A 121 -4.53 -4.49 16.55
CA GLU A 121 -4.70 -4.43 18.00
C GLU A 121 -3.37 -4.50 18.76
N SER A 122 -2.48 -5.39 18.35
CA SER A 122 -1.21 -5.63 19.05
C SER A 122 -0.13 -6.25 18.16
N VAL A 123 1.10 -6.28 18.65
CA VAL A 123 2.25 -6.99 18.07
C VAL A 123 2.12 -8.52 18.03
N HIS A 124 0.99 -9.06 18.51
CA HIS A 124 0.69 -10.49 18.50
C HIS A 124 -0.51 -10.85 17.62
N THR A 125 -1.22 -9.84 17.09
CA THR A 125 -2.46 -9.99 16.35
C THR A 125 -2.34 -9.26 15.01
N PHE A 126 -1.63 -9.86 14.06
CA PHE A 126 -1.40 -9.26 12.75
C PHE A 126 -2.57 -9.52 11.80
N SER A 127 -2.93 -8.50 11.02
CA SER A 127 -3.73 -8.69 9.81
C SER A 127 -2.89 -9.47 8.80
N ASP A 128 -3.41 -10.58 8.29
CA ASP A 128 -2.73 -11.32 7.23
C ASP A 128 -2.78 -10.49 5.94
N TRP A 129 -1.63 -10.25 5.30
CA TRP A 129 -1.57 -9.59 3.99
C TRP A 129 -2.46 -10.29 2.95
N SER A 130 -2.69 -11.59 3.13
CA SER A 130 -3.58 -12.39 2.30
C SER A 130 -5.00 -11.83 2.24
N GLU A 131 -5.51 -11.22 3.32
CA GLU A 131 -6.84 -10.62 3.33
C GLU A 131 -6.91 -9.38 2.42
N ALA A 132 -5.91 -8.49 2.50
CA ALA A 132 -5.83 -7.34 1.59
C ALA A 132 -5.64 -7.78 0.13
N ILE A 133 -4.80 -8.78 -0.12
CA ILE A 133 -4.58 -9.35 -1.46
C ILE A 133 -5.88 -9.95 -2.00
N GLN A 134 -6.63 -10.68 -1.18
CA GLN A 134 -7.90 -11.27 -1.58
C GLN A 134 -8.93 -10.19 -1.92
N GLN A 135 -9.03 -9.12 -1.13
CA GLN A 135 -9.92 -8.00 -1.43
C GLN A 135 -9.58 -7.31 -2.77
N PHE A 136 -8.29 -7.18 -3.10
CA PHE A 136 -7.86 -6.71 -4.42
C PHE A 136 -8.25 -7.69 -5.54
N ALA A 137 -8.01 -8.98 -5.33
CA ALA A 137 -8.30 -10.03 -6.30
C ALA A 137 -9.81 -10.15 -6.59
N ASP A 138 -10.65 -10.15 -5.55
CA ASP A 138 -12.10 -10.23 -5.68
C ASP A 138 -12.66 -9.02 -6.42
N PHE A 139 -12.16 -7.82 -6.09
CA PHE A 139 -12.54 -6.60 -6.80
C PHE A 139 -12.14 -6.69 -8.28
N TRP A 140 -10.92 -7.15 -8.57
CA TRP A 140 -10.45 -7.36 -9.93
C TRP A 140 -11.35 -8.33 -10.68
N GLU A 141 -11.56 -9.54 -10.18
CA GLU A 141 -12.38 -10.57 -10.85
C GLU A 141 -13.81 -10.11 -11.11
N THR A 142 -14.40 -9.38 -10.17
CA THR A 142 -15.78 -8.89 -10.28
C THR A 142 -15.93 -7.73 -11.28
N ASN A 143 -14.92 -6.86 -11.37
CA ASN A 143 -15.04 -5.58 -12.09
C ASN A 143 -14.07 -5.45 -13.28
N PHE A 144 -13.33 -6.51 -13.63
CA PHE A 144 -12.34 -6.44 -14.69
C PHE A 144 -13.01 -6.12 -16.04
N ASP A 145 -12.55 -5.03 -16.66
CA ASP A 145 -12.91 -4.67 -18.02
C ASP A 145 -11.65 -4.57 -18.87
N GLY A 146 -11.50 -5.50 -19.81
CA GLY A 146 -10.30 -5.60 -20.65
C GLY A 146 -10.10 -4.41 -21.58
N SER A 147 -11.14 -3.60 -21.84
CA SER A 147 -10.98 -2.37 -22.63
C SER A 147 -10.35 -1.25 -21.79
N SER A 148 -10.90 -0.99 -20.61
CA SER A 148 -10.39 -0.02 -19.63
C SER A 148 -8.98 -0.39 -19.14
N TRP A 149 -8.69 -1.68 -18.97
CA TRP A 149 -7.37 -2.19 -18.61
C TRP A 149 -6.30 -1.82 -19.65
N ARG A 150 -6.56 -2.11 -20.92
CA ARG A 150 -5.62 -1.79 -22.01
C ARG A 150 -5.41 -0.28 -22.16
N GLU A 151 -6.47 0.52 -21.99
CA GLU A 151 -6.34 1.98 -21.99
C GLU A 151 -5.48 2.48 -20.82
N ALA A 152 -5.68 1.94 -19.61
CA ALA A 152 -4.90 2.30 -18.44
C ALA A 152 -3.42 1.94 -18.59
N ILE A 153 -3.12 0.74 -19.12
CA ILE A 153 -1.73 0.30 -19.39
C ILE A 153 -1.06 1.16 -20.45
N ALA A 154 -1.77 1.52 -21.53
CA ALA A 154 -1.21 2.38 -22.56
C ALA A 154 -0.73 3.71 -21.96
N LYS A 155 -1.57 4.35 -21.12
CA LYS A 155 -1.22 5.59 -20.41
C LYS A 155 -0.07 5.39 -19.43
N PHE A 156 -0.09 4.30 -18.64
CA PHE A 156 1.00 3.99 -17.70
C PHE A 156 2.34 3.82 -18.42
N ASN A 157 2.35 3.05 -19.51
CA ASN A 157 3.55 2.79 -20.30
C ASN A 157 4.08 4.05 -20.99
N GLU A 158 3.20 4.91 -21.52
CA GLU A 158 3.58 6.21 -22.09
C GLU A 158 4.30 7.08 -21.05
N VAL A 159 3.75 7.18 -19.83
CA VAL A 159 4.39 7.94 -18.74
C VAL A 159 5.72 7.33 -18.32
N CYS A 160 5.85 6.00 -18.32
CA CYS A 160 7.12 5.33 -18.04
C CYS A 160 8.20 5.67 -19.09
N GLU A 161 7.82 5.76 -20.37
CA GLU A 161 8.75 6.16 -21.45
C GLU A 161 9.18 7.62 -21.31
N LEU A 162 8.24 8.51 -21.00
CA LEU A 162 8.55 9.92 -20.72
C LEU A 162 9.49 10.07 -19.51
N ALA A 163 9.27 9.30 -18.43
CA ALA A 163 10.15 9.30 -17.28
C ALA A 163 11.56 8.79 -17.65
N ALA A 164 11.66 7.70 -18.42
CA ALA A 164 12.96 7.15 -18.83
C ALA A 164 13.76 8.09 -19.74
N THR A 165 13.08 8.86 -20.60
CA THR A 165 13.74 9.83 -21.50
C THR A 165 14.20 11.10 -20.78
N ASN A 166 13.49 11.55 -19.74
CA ASN A 166 13.87 12.71 -18.94
C ASN A 166 15.06 12.47 -17.98
N HIS A 167 15.54 11.23 -17.87
CA HIS A 167 16.67 10.84 -17.03
C HIS A 167 17.93 10.47 -17.84
N ASN A 168 17.93 10.69 -19.16
CA ASN A 168 19.09 10.62 -20.06
C ASN A 168 19.52 12.03 -20.49
#